data_AF-A0AAT9G433-F1
#
_entry.id   AF-A0AAT9G433-F1
#
_cell.length_a   1.000
_cell.length_b   1.000
_cell.length_c   1.000
_cell.angle_alpha   90.00
_cell.angle_beta   90.00
_cell.angle_gamma   90.00
#
_symmetry.space_group_name_H-M   'P 1'
#
loop_
_entity.id
_entity.type
_entity.pdbx_description
1 polymer ?
#
loop_
_entity_poly.entity_id
_entity_poly.type
_entity_poly.pdbx_seq_one_letter_code
_entity_poly.pdbx_strand_id
1 'polypeptide(L)'
;MNLIKDFNNNIKLINNRKIISIFIGGGTPSLFNPHSLHILLQYIKNNSVISKNAEVTIEINPFKINTINIKKYKNLGINRISLGIQSFNLYNLQNLSRTHDIIDIASNINAIISVNYISYNFDILYGLPNQNYMNSIHDLKTAISFSPPHISWYQLIPPTDSFLKDYNFYIPSEDILWKIYFCGKKILKLYGYHQYEISSYAKDRHISKHNLNYCCFGDYIGIGSGACSKISFKNGKILRIQKTKNVDDYLSGNFIDKKYYLSKKDKIIEFFINRFRLYTPIPKEDFINYTGLSLSYIKKPINLSIKNGFLLETKLFWKTTYLGKLFYNDLVMIFIENCYL
;
A
#
# COMPACT_ATOMS: atom_id res chain seq x y z
N MET A 1 -2.69 4.91 25.23
CA MET A 1 -2.62 3.71 26.11
C MET A 1 -3.08 2.44 25.40
N ASN A 2 -4.23 2.44 24.70
CA ASN A 2 -4.74 1.23 24.01
C ASN A 2 -3.84 0.69 22.89
N LEU A 3 -3.24 1.54 22.04
CA LEU A 3 -2.28 1.08 21.02
C LEU A 3 -1.06 0.37 21.63
N ILE A 4 -0.59 0.81 22.81
CA ILE A 4 0.52 0.17 23.52
C ILE A 4 0.09 -1.20 24.06
N LYS A 5 -1.11 -1.30 24.66
CA LYS A 5 -1.66 -2.58 25.11
C LYS A 5 -1.82 -3.55 23.93
N ASP A 6 -2.34 -3.07 22.81
CA ASP A 6 -2.52 -3.88 21.60
C ASP A 6 -1.18 -4.34 21.00
N PHE A 7 -0.18 -3.45 20.97
CA PHE A 7 1.19 -3.79 20.60
C PHE A 7 1.76 -4.91 21.47
N ASN A 8 1.60 -4.83 22.79
CA ASN A 8 2.09 -5.84 23.72
C ASN A 8 1.45 -7.22 23.51
N ASN A 9 0.18 -7.27 23.08
CA ASN A 9 -0.50 -8.51 22.77
C ASN A 9 0.09 -9.22 21.54
N ASN A 10 0.57 -8.45 20.57
CA ASN A 10 1.03 -8.97 19.29
C ASN A 10 2.56 -9.13 19.22
N ILE A 11 3.35 -8.31 19.92
CA ILE A 11 4.81 -8.30 19.80
C ILE A 11 5.45 -9.63 20.24
N LYS A 12 4.83 -10.34 21.19
CA LYS A 12 5.28 -11.66 21.63
C LYS A 12 5.20 -12.71 20.51
N LEU A 13 4.34 -12.52 19.52
CA LEU A 13 4.13 -13.46 18.41
C LEU A 13 5.24 -13.40 17.37
N ILE A 14 6.07 -12.36 17.35
CA ILE A 14 7.11 -12.21 16.32
C ILE A 14 8.49 -12.73 16.76
N ASN A 15 8.64 -13.34 17.94
CA ASN A 15 9.86 -14.00 18.42
C ASN A 15 11.15 -13.19 18.18
N ASN A 16 11.18 -11.92 18.59
CA ASN A 16 12.32 -10.99 18.45
C ASN A 16 12.77 -10.71 17.00
N ARG A 17 11.93 -11.02 16.00
CA ARG A 17 12.21 -10.60 14.62
C ARG A 17 12.32 -9.08 14.52
N LYS A 18 13.28 -8.67 13.71
CA LYS A 18 13.65 -7.26 13.55
C LYS A 18 12.61 -6.51 12.71
N ILE A 19 12.12 -5.39 13.22
CA ILE A 19 11.21 -4.50 12.51
C ILE A 19 12.00 -3.69 11.47
N ILE A 20 11.68 -3.87 10.19
CA ILE A 20 12.34 -3.18 9.07
C ILE A 20 11.55 -1.98 8.54
N SER A 21 10.25 -1.91 8.86
CA SER A 21 9.40 -0.79 8.49
C SER A 21 8.29 -0.58 9.52
N ILE A 22 7.92 0.67 9.77
CA ILE A 22 6.73 1.09 10.52
C ILE A 22 5.94 2.00 9.59
N PHE A 23 4.64 1.75 9.44
CA PHE A 23 3.76 2.58 8.64
C PHE A 23 2.57 3.02 9.49
N ILE A 24 2.41 4.33 9.62
CA ILE A 24 1.36 4.98 10.39
C ILE A 24 0.35 5.49 9.37
N GLY A 25 -0.65 4.67 9.08
CA GLY A 25 -1.69 4.92 8.08
C GLY A 25 -3.09 4.83 8.63
N GLY A 26 -4.07 5.04 7.76
CA GLY A 26 -5.49 4.90 8.06
C GLY A 26 -6.11 6.20 8.57
N GLY A 27 -7.30 6.53 8.06
CA GLY A 27 -7.98 7.79 8.37
C GLY A 27 -7.10 8.99 8.01
N THR A 28 -6.70 9.79 9.00
CA THR A 28 -5.76 10.90 8.81
C THR A 28 -4.75 10.96 9.97
N PRO A 29 -3.65 10.18 9.90
CA PRO A 29 -2.68 10.10 10.98
C PRO A 29 -2.02 11.43 11.34
N SER A 30 -1.95 12.37 10.39
CA SER A 30 -1.46 13.73 10.64
C SER A 30 -2.30 14.53 11.66
N LEU A 31 -3.50 14.06 12.03
CA LEU A 31 -4.28 14.65 13.13
C LEU A 31 -3.79 14.20 14.51
N PHE A 32 -2.95 13.17 14.61
CA PHE A 32 -2.39 12.76 15.90
C PHE A 32 -1.52 13.87 16.48
N ASN A 33 -1.72 14.14 17.77
CA ASN A 33 -0.80 14.97 18.54
C ASN A 33 0.62 14.37 18.44
N PRO A 34 1.63 15.14 17.98
CA PRO A 34 3.01 14.66 17.88
C PRO A 34 3.55 14.06 19.19
N HIS A 35 3.11 14.55 20.35
CA HIS A 35 3.51 14.00 21.64
C HIS A 35 3.00 12.56 21.85
N SER A 36 1.75 12.27 21.47
CA SER A 36 1.20 10.91 21.56
C SER A 36 1.94 9.94 20.62
N LEU A 37 2.32 10.42 19.44
CA LEU A 37 3.09 9.63 18.49
C LEU A 37 4.52 9.38 18.99
N HIS A 38 5.14 10.37 19.62
CA HIS A 38 6.44 10.22 20.28
C HIS A 38 6.41 9.10 21.31
N ILE A 39 5.43 9.12 22.23
CA ILE A 39 5.27 8.10 23.27
C ILE A 39 5.14 6.70 22.63
N LEU A 40 4.32 6.57 21.59
CA LEU A 40 4.12 5.29 20.91
C LEU A 40 5.41 4.79 20.24
N LEU A 41 6.08 5.62 19.44
CA LEU A 41 7.30 5.23 18.73
C LEU A 41 8.45 4.93 19.68
N GLN A 42 8.60 5.71 20.74
CA GLN A 42 9.60 5.44 21.79
C GLN A 42 9.28 4.12 22.52
N TYR A 43 8.01 3.84 22.82
CA TYR A 43 7.61 2.58 23.42
C TYR A 43 7.94 1.40 22.51
N ILE A 44 7.60 1.47 21.22
CA ILE A 44 7.93 0.42 20.24
C ILE A 44 9.45 0.24 20.17
N LYS A 45 10.23 1.34 20.10
CA LYS A 45 11.70 1.29 20.06
C LYS A 45 12.31 0.62 21.29
N ASN A 46 11.76 0.85 22.47
CA ASN A 46 12.29 0.27 23.72
C ASN A 46 11.89 -1.20 23.91
N ASN A 47 10.79 -1.65 23.28
CA ASN A 47 10.21 -2.98 23.49
C ASN A 47 10.31 -3.89 22.25
N SER A 48 11.09 -3.50 21.23
CA SER A 48 11.32 -4.32 20.04
C SER A 48 12.66 -4.02 19.39
N VAL A 49 13.14 -4.97 18.56
CA VAL A 49 14.37 -4.78 17.79
C VAL A 49 14.03 -4.07 16.49
N ILE A 50 14.36 -2.79 16.36
CA ILE A 50 14.16 -2.01 15.13
C ILE A 50 15.46 -1.96 14.32
N SER A 51 15.34 -2.06 13.00
CA SER A 51 16.47 -1.83 12.11
C SER A 51 16.99 -0.40 12.15
N LYS A 52 18.32 -0.24 12.19
CA LYS A 52 18.98 1.06 12.06
C LYS A 52 18.54 1.79 10.78
N ASN A 53 18.24 1.02 9.72
CA ASN A 53 17.77 1.52 8.43
C ASN A 53 16.27 1.27 8.25
N ALA A 54 15.48 1.22 9.33
CA ALA A 54 14.05 1.02 9.24
C ALA A 54 13.38 2.19 8.50
N GLU A 55 12.45 1.89 7.61
CA GLU A 55 11.57 2.90 7.02
C GLU A 55 10.45 3.22 8.01
N VAL A 56 10.28 4.49 8.36
CA VAL A 56 9.18 4.93 9.23
C VAL A 56 8.36 5.94 8.45
N THR A 57 7.20 5.50 8.00
CA THR A 57 6.28 6.25 7.14
C THR A 57 5.08 6.74 7.92
N ILE A 58 4.63 7.97 7.65
CA ILE A 58 3.32 8.47 8.08
C ILE A 58 2.52 8.99 6.89
N GLU A 59 1.23 8.66 6.85
CA GLU A 59 0.28 9.27 5.92
C GLU A 59 -0.13 10.65 6.40
N ILE A 60 -0.15 11.59 5.47
CA ILE A 60 -0.50 12.98 5.71
C ILE A 60 -1.56 13.39 4.71
N ASN A 61 -2.62 13.99 5.25
CA ASN A 61 -3.57 14.73 4.43
C ASN A 61 -3.02 16.16 4.24
N PRO A 62 -2.66 16.57 3.00
CA PRO A 62 -2.11 17.89 2.75
C PRO A 62 -3.09 19.03 3.08
N PHE A 63 -4.39 18.76 3.20
CA PHE A 63 -5.43 19.75 3.54
C PHE A 63 -5.55 20.03 5.05
N LYS A 64 -4.98 19.17 5.91
CA LYS A 64 -5.12 19.25 7.37
C LYS A 64 -3.79 19.26 8.10
N ILE A 65 -2.77 19.83 7.47
CA ILE A 65 -1.40 19.78 7.97
C ILE A 65 -1.01 21.10 8.64
N ASN A 66 -0.40 20.99 9.82
CA ASN A 66 0.34 22.09 10.42
C ASN A 66 1.82 21.92 10.09
N THR A 67 2.43 22.92 9.43
CA THR A 67 3.84 22.87 8.99
C THR A 67 4.82 22.69 10.15
N ILE A 68 4.47 23.14 11.36
CA ILE A 68 5.25 22.91 12.59
C ILE A 68 5.31 21.42 12.92
N ASN A 69 4.23 20.67 12.68
CA ASN A 69 4.19 19.24 12.96
C ASN A 69 5.06 18.43 11.99
N ILE A 70 5.26 18.91 10.76
CA ILE A 70 6.14 18.26 9.78
C ILE A 70 7.56 18.15 10.35
N LYS A 71 8.14 19.23 10.86
CA LYS A 71 9.50 19.17 11.44
C LYS A 71 9.55 18.27 12.66
N LYS A 72 8.50 18.31 13.50
CA LYS A 72 8.38 17.46 14.69
C LYS A 72 8.39 15.97 14.31
N TYR A 73 7.65 15.56 13.28
CA TYR A 73 7.62 14.17 12.83
C TYR A 73 9.01 13.65 12.47
N LYS A 74 9.81 14.43 11.73
CA LYS A 74 11.20 14.08 11.43
C LYS A 74 12.02 13.83 12.71
N ASN A 75 11.87 14.68 13.72
CA ASN A 75 12.57 14.52 15.01
C ASN A 75 12.11 13.27 15.79
N LEU A 76 10.93 12.73 15.51
CA LEU A 76 10.45 11.46 16.09
C LEU A 76 11.06 10.22 15.40
N GLY A 77 11.89 10.42 14.37
CA GLY A 77 12.47 9.34 13.58
C GLY A 77 11.63 8.93 12.36
N ILE A 78 10.56 9.67 12.04
CA ILE A 78 9.83 9.51 10.79
C ILE A 78 10.75 9.97 9.66
N ASN A 79 10.98 9.11 8.69
CA ASN A 79 11.92 9.36 7.60
C ASN A 79 11.27 9.29 6.21
N ARG A 80 9.98 8.93 6.15
CA ARG A 80 9.18 8.93 4.93
C ARG A 80 7.78 9.52 5.17
N ILE A 81 7.28 10.29 4.22
CA ILE A 81 5.91 10.83 4.22
C ILE A 81 5.12 10.25 3.03
N SER A 82 3.84 9.95 3.20
CA SER A 82 2.89 9.69 2.10
C SER A 82 1.81 10.76 2.08
N LEU A 83 1.70 11.51 0.98
CA LEU A 83 0.75 12.61 0.83
C LEU A 83 -0.44 12.19 -0.02
N GLY A 84 -1.61 12.17 0.60
CA GLY A 84 -2.85 11.82 -0.05
C GLY A 84 -3.43 12.93 -0.93
N ILE A 85 -2.71 13.44 -1.93
CA ILE A 85 -3.11 14.58 -2.79
C ILE A 85 -4.34 14.25 -3.64
N GLN A 86 -4.33 13.09 -4.28
CA GLN A 86 -5.33 12.55 -5.22
C GLN A 86 -5.47 13.32 -6.54
N SER A 87 -5.68 14.63 -6.50
CA SER A 87 -5.81 15.49 -7.67
C SER A 87 -5.36 16.91 -7.33
N PHE A 88 -4.83 17.64 -8.30
CA PHE A 88 -4.56 19.08 -8.21
C PHE A 88 -5.71 19.90 -8.79
N ASN A 89 -6.70 19.25 -9.40
CA ASN A 89 -7.92 19.87 -9.88
C ASN A 89 -8.94 19.99 -8.74
N LEU A 90 -9.36 21.22 -8.46
CA LEU A 90 -10.28 21.50 -7.36
C LEU A 90 -11.65 20.81 -7.52
N TYR A 91 -12.20 20.83 -8.72
CA TYR A 91 -13.50 20.23 -8.98
C TYR A 91 -13.49 18.72 -8.73
N ASN A 92 -12.40 18.04 -9.12
CA ASN A 92 -12.20 16.63 -8.82
C ASN A 92 -12.10 16.36 -7.31
N LEU A 93 -11.44 17.23 -6.55
CA LEU A 93 -11.35 17.11 -5.09
C LEU A 93 -12.70 17.31 -4.40
N GLN A 94 -13.53 18.23 -4.89
CA GLN A 94 -14.90 18.43 -4.39
C GLN A 94 -15.75 17.17 -4.58
N ASN A 95 -15.64 16.50 -5.73
CA ASN A 95 -16.34 15.23 -6.01
C ASN A 95 -15.90 14.08 -5.09
N LEU A 96 -14.71 14.19 -4.49
CA LEU A 96 -14.21 13.23 -3.49
C LEU A 96 -14.60 13.59 -2.05
N SER A 97 -15.51 14.56 -1.86
CA SER A 97 -15.86 15.13 -0.55
C SER A 97 -14.64 15.65 0.21
N ARG A 98 -13.62 16.14 -0.52
CA ARG A 98 -12.42 16.77 0.01
C ARG A 98 -12.50 18.29 -0.18
N THR A 99 -13.56 18.87 0.38
CA THR A 99 -14.04 20.24 0.12
C THR A 99 -13.47 21.29 1.07
N HIS A 100 -12.84 20.89 2.16
CA HIS A 100 -12.41 21.82 3.21
C HIS A 100 -10.89 22.08 3.09
N ASP A 101 -10.55 23.36 2.85
CA ASP A 101 -9.23 23.96 2.88
C ASP A 101 -8.34 23.81 1.64
N ILE A 102 -8.70 24.51 0.55
CA ILE A 102 -7.83 24.82 -0.60
C ILE A 102 -6.77 25.86 -0.21
N ILE A 103 -6.18 25.73 0.97
CA ILE A 103 -5.08 26.59 1.39
C ILE A 103 -3.79 25.88 0.97
N ASP A 104 -3.40 26.27 -0.25
CA ASP A 104 -2.09 26.13 -0.86
C ASP A 104 -1.40 24.75 -0.70
N ILE A 105 -1.95 23.73 -1.38
CA ILE A 105 -1.33 22.40 -1.53
C ILE A 105 0.15 22.55 -1.93
N ALA A 106 0.46 23.51 -2.81
CA ALA A 106 1.83 23.75 -3.26
C ALA A 106 2.73 24.25 -2.11
N SER A 107 2.26 25.19 -1.29
CA SER A 107 2.97 25.61 -0.06
C SER A 107 3.18 24.45 0.91
N ASN A 108 2.17 23.62 1.15
CA ASN A 108 2.30 22.45 2.03
C ASN A 108 3.28 21.41 1.48
N ILE A 109 3.27 21.17 0.16
CA ILE A 109 4.25 20.32 -0.51
C ILE A 109 5.66 20.92 -0.35
N ASN A 110 5.84 22.21 -0.62
CA ASN A 110 7.12 22.89 -0.49
C ASN A 110 7.64 22.87 0.95
N ALA A 111 6.75 23.00 1.94
CA ALA A 111 7.10 22.86 3.34
C ALA A 111 7.65 21.45 3.63
N ILE A 112 7.02 20.39 3.12
CA ILE A 112 7.50 19.01 3.29
C ILE A 112 8.86 18.80 2.61
N ILE A 113 9.02 19.30 1.39
CA ILE A 113 10.28 19.24 0.64
C ILE A 113 11.39 19.94 1.43
N SER A 114 11.11 21.10 2.01
CA SER A 114 12.08 21.88 2.80
C SER A 114 12.56 21.15 4.07
N VAL A 115 11.76 20.23 4.62
CA VAL A 115 12.17 19.40 5.76
C VAL A 115 13.19 18.33 5.38
N ASN A 116 13.36 18.05 4.09
CA ASN A 116 14.38 17.13 3.55
C ASN A 116 14.31 15.73 4.20
N TYR A 117 13.14 15.09 4.07
CA TYR A 117 12.97 13.68 4.43
C TYR A 117 13.80 12.77 3.54
N ILE A 118 14.12 11.55 4.01
CA ILE A 118 14.81 10.54 3.19
C ILE A 118 13.98 10.22 1.95
N SER A 119 12.65 10.18 2.08
CA SER A 119 11.75 10.01 0.95
C SER A 119 10.39 10.64 1.22
N TYR A 120 9.63 10.92 0.18
CA TYR A 120 8.20 11.24 0.26
C TYR A 120 7.46 10.67 -0.95
N ASN A 121 6.19 10.41 -0.77
CA ASN A 121 5.29 9.87 -1.78
C ASN A 121 4.13 10.83 -2.03
N PHE A 122 3.70 10.94 -3.27
CA PHE A 122 2.41 11.52 -3.63
C PHE A 122 1.45 10.44 -4.12
N ASP A 123 0.29 10.32 -3.47
CA ASP A 123 -0.81 9.49 -3.95
C ASP A 123 -1.67 10.33 -4.91
N ILE A 124 -1.73 9.91 -6.17
CA ILE A 124 -2.46 10.58 -7.25
C ILE A 124 -3.44 9.58 -7.88
N LEU A 125 -4.68 10.00 -8.07
CA LEU A 125 -5.74 9.20 -8.67
C LEU A 125 -5.96 9.59 -10.13
N TYR A 126 -6.31 8.60 -10.93
CA TYR A 126 -6.97 8.81 -12.22
C TYR A 126 -8.28 8.05 -12.30
N GLY A 127 -9.12 8.37 -13.29
CA GLY A 127 -10.46 7.80 -13.40
C GLY A 127 -11.43 8.37 -12.38
N LEU A 128 -11.19 9.60 -11.91
CA LEU A 128 -12.11 10.29 -10.99
C LEU A 128 -13.43 10.65 -11.69
N PRO A 129 -14.53 10.80 -10.95
CA PRO A 129 -15.79 11.34 -11.47
C PRO A 129 -15.57 12.66 -12.22
N ASN A 130 -16.07 12.75 -13.45
CA ASN A 130 -15.95 13.87 -14.38
C ASN A 130 -14.51 14.21 -14.84
N GLN A 131 -13.52 13.36 -14.55
CA GLN A 131 -12.13 13.62 -14.94
C GLN A 131 -11.86 13.23 -16.39
N ASN A 132 -11.60 14.22 -17.24
CA ASN A 132 -11.16 13.96 -18.61
C ASN A 132 -9.66 13.63 -18.69
N TYR A 133 -9.22 13.18 -19.88
CA TYR A 133 -7.82 12.87 -20.18
C TYR A 133 -6.86 14.01 -19.84
N MET A 134 -7.19 15.25 -20.23
CA MET A 134 -6.31 16.41 -20.03
C MET A 134 -6.10 16.71 -18.54
N ASN A 135 -7.17 16.66 -17.74
CA ASN A 135 -7.12 16.89 -16.30
C ASN A 135 -6.29 15.81 -15.60
N SER A 136 -6.46 14.54 -15.97
CA SER A 136 -5.67 13.44 -15.39
C SER A 136 -4.18 13.55 -15.70
N ILE A 137 -3.82 13.88 -16.94
CA ILE A 137 -2.42 14.09 -17.33
C ILE A 137 -1.86 15.36 -16.69
N HIS A 138 -2.67 16.40 -16.53
CA HIS A 138 -2.28 17.61 -15.80
C HIS A 138 -1.95 17.28 -14.33
N ASP A 139 -2.81 16.55 -13.62
CA ASP A 139 -2.56 16.13 -12.23
C ASP A 139 -1.23 15.39 -12.08
N LEU A 140 -0.96 14.45 -13.00
CA LEU A 140 0.29 13.69 -12.99
C LEU A 140 1.52 14.57 -13.28
N LYS A 141 1.44 15.46 -14.27
CA LYS A 141 2.55 16.38 -14.59
C LYS A 141 2.81 17.38 -13.45
N THR A 142 1.75 17.85 -12.80
CA THR A 142 1.86 18.74 -11.64
C THR A 142 2.48 18.01 -10.45
N ALA A 143 2.12 16.74 -10.17
CA ALA A 143 2.83 15.94 -9.18
C ALA A 143 4.33 15.84 -9.48
N ILE A 144 4.68 15.56 -10.74
CA ILE A 144 6.06 15.38 -11.19
C ILE A 144 6.87 16.68 -11.10
N SER A 145 6.27 17.86 -11.27
CA SER A 145 7.00 19.14 -11.22
C SER A 145 7.62 19.41 -9.83
N PHE A 146 7.00 18.91 -8.76
CA PHE A 146 7.56 18.90 -7.40
C PHE A 146 8.61 17.81 -7.16
N SER A 147 8.94 17.04 -8.20
CA SER A 147 10.00 16.03 -8.23
C SER A 147 9.99 15.01 -7.08
N PRO A 148 8.83 14.46 -6.66
CA PRO A 148 8.80 13.49 -5.59
C PRO A 148 9.68 12.28 -5.90
N PRO A 149 10.32 11.65 -4.90
CA PRO A 149 11.11 10.45 -5.14
C PRO A 149 10.21 9.22 -5.42
N HIS A 150 8.93 9.28 -5.03
CA HIS A 150 7.96 8.21 -5.20
C HIS A 150 6.56 8.77 -5.52
N ILE A 151 5.82 8.08 -6.39
CA ILE A 151 4.44 8.40 -6.74
C ILE A 151 3.64 7.10 -6.70
N SER A 152 2.58 7.07 -5.90
CA SER A 152 1.52 6.08 -6.06
C SER A 152 0.53 6.66 -7.04
N TRP A 153 0.39 6.04 -8.22
CA TRP A 153 -0.52 6.48 -9.26
C TRP A 153 -1.44 5.33 -9.66
N TYR A 154 -2.73 5.46 -9.37
CA TYR A 154 -3.68 4.37 -9.55
C TYR A 154 -5.08 4.87 -9.90
N GLN A 155 -5.85 3.96 -10.50
CA GLN A 155 -7.23 4.22 -10.88
C GLN A 155 -8.11 4.25 -9.64
N LEU A 156 -9.01 5.21 -9.55
CA LEU A 156 -10.15 5.10 -8.65
C LEU A 156 -11.07 3.99 -9.17
N ILE A 157 -11.23 2.93 -8.38
CA ILE A 157 -12.23 1.89 -8.61
C ILE A 157 -13.34 2.15 -7.57
N PRO A 158 -14.49 2.70 -7.98
CA PRO A 158 -15.60 2.93 -7.06
C PRO A 158 -16.04 1.62 -6.43
N PRO A 159 -16.23 1.56 -5.09
CA PRO A 159 -16.89 0.42 -4.47
C PRO A 159 -18.24 0.16 -5.14
N THR A 160 -18.60 -1.12 -5.28
CA THR A 160 -19.91 -1.51 -5.81
C THR A 160 -21.06 -0.88 -5.04
N ASP A 161 -20.90 -0.53 -3.76
CA ASP A 161 -21.94 0.08 -2.92
C ASP A 161 -21.62 1.54 -2.53
N SER A 162 -20.88 2.26 -3.38
CA SER A 162 -20.48 3.64 -3.07
C SER A 162 -21.59 4.66 -3.26
N PHE A 163 -21.59 5.69 -2.40
CA PHE A 163 -22.42 6.90 -2.51
C PHE A 163 -22.29 7.62 -3.86
N LEU A 164 -21.25 7.29 -4.65
CA LEU A 164 -21.06 7.79 -6.01
C LEU A 164 -22.13 7.28 -6.97
N LYS A 165 -22.90 6.24 -6.62
CA LYS A 165 -24.06 5.75 -7.37
C LYS A 165 -25.24 6.73 -7.37
N ASP A 166 -25.38 7.53 -6.31
CA ASP A 166 -26.54 8.43 -6.14
C ASP A 166 -26.36 9.79 -6.86
N TYR A 167 -25.20 9.99 -7.50
CA TYR A 167 -24.89 11.19 -8.25
C TYR A 167 -24.72 10.88 -9.73
N ASN A 168 -25.29 11.73 -10.61
CA ASN A 168 -25.10 11.69 -12.06
C ASN A 168 -23.68 12.13 -12.47
N PHE A 169 -22.67 11.38 -12.03
CA PHE A 169 -21.30 11.62 -12.43
C PHE A 169 -20.96 10.89 -13.74
N TYR A 170 -20.24 11.57 -14.63
CA TYR A 170 -19.59 10.93 -15.76
C TYR A 170 -18.39 10.13 -15.25
N ILE A 171 -18.42 8.82 -15.40
CA ILE A 171 -17.25 7.95 -15.19
C ILE A 171 -16.52 7.82 -16.53
N PRO A 172 -15.20 8.07 -16.60
CA PRO A 172 -14.45 7.94 -17.84
C PRO A 172 -14.59 6.56 -18.46
N SER A 173 -14.81 6.50 -19.77
CA SER A 173 -14.90 5.21 -20.50
C SER A 173 -13.57 4.44 -20.44
N GLU A 174 -13.64 3.13 -20.69
CA GLU A 174 -12.45 2.26 -20.74
C GLU A 174 -11.39 2.78 -21.72
N ASP A 175 -11.80 3.28 -22.89
CA ASP A 175 -10.88 3.87 -23.88
C ASP A 175 -10.13 5.09 -23.33
N ILE A 176 -10.83 5.95 -22.60
CA ILE A 176 -10.22 7.14 -21.98
C ILE A 176 -9.27 6.71 -20.86
N LEU A 177 -9.69 5.78 -20.01
CA LEU A 177 -8.86 5.23 -18.92
C LEU A 177 -7.60 4.57 -19.48
N TRP A 178 -7.72 3.81 -20.56
CA TRP A 178 -6.59 3.19 -21.25
C TRP A 178 -5.62 4.24 -21.80
N LYS A 179 -6.15 5.29 -22.45
CA LYS A 179 -5.35 6.40 -22.98
C LYS A 179 -4.62 7.14 -21.86
N ILE A 180 -5.28 7.39 -20.73
CA ILE A 180 -4.70 7.99 -19.52
C ILE A 180 -3.58 7.09 -18.99
N TYR A 181 -3.85 5.81 -18.75
CA TYR A 181 -2.90 4.83 -18.22
C TYR A 181 -1.63 4.75 -19.06
N PHE A 182 -1.79 4.58 -20.38
CA PHE A 182 -0.67 4.42 -21.30
C PHE A 182 0.17 5.70 -21.41
N CYS A 183 -0.47 6.87 -21.53
CA CYS A 183 0.24 8.15 -21.58
C CYS A 183 0.97 8.44 -20.26
N GLY A 184 0.30 8.25 -19.12
CA GLY A 184 0.90 8.52 -17.82
C GLY A 184 2.08 7.59 -17.51
N LYS A 185 2.02 6.31 -17.89
CA LYS A 185 3.19 5.41 -17.79
C LYS A 185 4.39 5.88 -18.62
N LYS A 186 4.16 6.37 -19.83
CA LYS A 186 5.22 6.96 -20.66
C LYS A 186 5.82 8.20 -20.02
N ILE A 187 4.98 9.09 -19.48
CA ILE A 187 5.43 10.30 -18.78
C ILE A 187 6.24 9.92 -17.54
N LEU A 188 5.73 9.07 -16.66
CA LEU A 188 6.46 8.62 -15.47
C LEU A 188 7.83 8.04 -15.81
N LYS A 189 7.90 7.17 -16.83
CA LYS A 189 9.18 6.61 -17.29
C LYS A 189 10.13 7.69 -17.82
N LEU A 190 9.63 8.66 -18.58
CA LEU A 190 10.43 9.78 -19.10
C LEU A 190 11.09 10.60 -17.99
N TYR A 191 10.40 10.77 -16.86
CA TYR A 191 10.91 11.50 -15.69
C TYR A 191 11.65 10.59 -14.68
N GLY A 192 12.05 9.38 -15.09
CA GLY A 192 12.91 8.50 -14.29
C GLY A 192 12.19 7.69 -13.20
N TYR A 193 10.86 7.60 -13.25
CA TYR A 193 10.12 6.74 -12.33
C TYR A 193 9.95 5.33 -12.90
N HIS A 194 10.31 4.34 -12.08
CA HIS A 194 10.17 2.92 -12.41
C HIS A 194 8.97 2.34 -11.68
N GLN A 195 8.08 1.67 -12.43
CA GLN A 195 6.97 0.92 -11.85
C GLN A 195 7.51 -0.37 -11.24
N TYR A 196 7.56 -0.44 -9.91
CA TYR A 196 7.99 -1.66 -9.23
C TYR A 196 6.80 -2.53 -8.77
N GLU A 197 5.62 -1.91 -8.62
CA GLU A 197 4.37 -2.51 -8.18
C GLU A 197 3.20 -1.88 -8.97
N ILE A 198 2.03 -2.53 -9.03
CA ILE A 198 0.87 -2.11 -9.86
C ILE A 198 0.56 -0.61 -9.73
N SER A 199 0.51 -0.10 -8.50
CA SER A 199 0.11 1.28 -8.21
C SER A 199 1.30 2.18 -7.89
N SER A 200 2.52 1.64 -7.75
CA SER A 200 3.64 2.36 -7.15
C SER A 200 4.82 2.52 -8.11
N TYR A 201 5.27 3.77 -8.23
CA TYR A 201 6.37 4.21 -9.07
C TYR A 201 7.42 4.92 -8.21
N ALA A 202 8.69 4.62 -8.42
CA ALA A 202 9.77 5.20 -7.63
C ALA A 202 10.97 5.52 -8.49
N LYS A 203 11.72 6.55 -8.11
CA LYS A 203 13.11 6.71 -8.52
C LYS A 203 13.98 5.67 -7.79
N ASP A 204 15.19 5.46 -8.28
CA ASP A 204 16.13 4.52 -7.67
C ASP A 204 16.31 4.78 -6.17
N ARG A 205 16.39 3.69 -5.39
CA ARG A 205 16.55 3.71 -3.93
C ARG A 205 15.37 4.29 -3.12
N HIS A 206 14.26 4.67 -3.76
CA HIS A 206 13.07 5.23 -3.09
C HIS A 206 11.85 4.31 -3.07
N ILE A 207 12.03 3.04 -3.45
CA ILE A 207 11.01 2.00 -3.32
C ILE A 207 10.60 1.85 -1.85
N SER A 208 9.29 1.83 -1.59
CA SER A 208 8.74 1.67 -0.23
C SER A 208 9.06 0.28 0.32
N LYS A 209 9.82 0.22 1.42
CA LYS A 209 10.13 -1.05 2.12
C LYS A 209 8.87 -1.68 2.67
N HIS A 210 7.94 -0.87 3.16
CA HIS A 210 6.67 -1.34 3.67
C HIS A 210 5.84 -2.01 2.57
N ASN A 211 5.67 -1.36 1.41
CA ASN A 211 4.91 -1.91 0.29
C ASN A 211 5.56 -3.19 -0.24
N LEU A 212 6.89 -3.21 -0.34
CA LEU A 212 7.63 -4.42 -0.73
C LEU A 212 7.39 -5.57 0.24
N ASN A 213 7.43 -5.34 1.56
CA ASN A 213 7.16 -6.39 2.53
C ASN A 213 5.76 -6.99 2.33
N TYR A 214 4.73 -6.15 2.15
CA TYR A 214 3.38 -6.62 1.85
C TYR A 214 3.32 -7.44 0.55
N CYS A 215 3.85 -6.87 -0.54
CA CYS A 215 3.77 -7.51 -1.85
C CYS A 215 4.63 -8.78 -1.94
N CYS A 216 5.71 -8.88 -1.19
CA CYS A 216 6.52 -10.09 -1.07
C CYS A 216 5.88 -11.17 -0.19
N PHE A 217 4.66 -10.95 0.31
CA PHE A 217 4.00 -11.83 1.27
C PHE A 217 4.83 -12.00 2.55
N GLY A 218 5.43 -10.90 3.02
CA GLY A 218 6.10 -10.82 4.32
C GLY A 218 5.12 -10.80 5.49
N ASP A 219 5.69 -10.80 6.69
CA ASP A 219 4.94 -10.71 7.94
C ASP A 219 4.80 -9.27 8.41
N TYR A 220 3.73 -8.99 9.14
CA TYR A 220 3.47 -7.69 9.74
C TYR A 220 2.52 -7.81 10.93
N ILE A 221 2.69 -6.91 11.89
CA ILE A 221 1.75 -6.72 12.99
C ILE A 221 0.95 -5.44 12.73
N GLY A 222 -0.36 -5.56 12.81
CA GLY A 222 -1.27 -4.42 12.83
C GLY A 222 -1.70 -4.13 14.25
N ILE A 223 -1.68 -2.86 14.63
CA ILE A 223 -2.23 -2.36 15.88
C ILE A 223 -3.20 -1.21 15.59
N GLY A 224 -4.22 -1.06 16.41
CA GLY A 224 -5.27 -0.05 16.19
C GLY A 224 -6.53 -0.62 15.56
N SER A 225 -7.61 0.14 15.65
CA SER A 225 -8.91 -0.25 15.14
C SER A 225 -8.86 -0.56 13.64
N GLY A 226 -9.45 -1.69 13.25
CA GLY A 226 -9.48 -2.18 11.86
C GLY A 226 -8.14 -2.67 11.29
N ALA A 227 -7.03 -2.58 12.02
CA ALA A 227 -5.74 -3.06 11.55
C ALA A 227 -5.73 -4.59 11.37
N CYS A 228 -4.86 -5.08 10.49
CA CYS A 228 -4.69 -6.51 10.25
C CYS A 228 -3.25 -6.94 10.52
N SER A 229 -3.05 -8.20 10.90
CA SER A 229 -1.74 -8.83 11.06
C SER A 229 -1.63 -10.08 10.21
N LYS A 230 -0.41 -10.39 9.78
CA LYS A 230 -0.04 -11.67 9.18
C LYS A 230 1.27 -12.14 9.80
N ILE A 231 1.24 -13.31 10.44
CA ILE A 231 2.37 -13.83 11.21
C ILE A 231 2.58 -15.30 10.87
N SER A 232 3.73 -15.59 10.28
CA SER A 232 4.18 -16.92 9.89
C SER A 232 5.03 -17.55 10.99
N PHE A 233 4.86 -18.86 11.20
CA PHE A 233 5.58 -19.66 12.21
C PHE A 233 6.45 -20.72 11.53
N LYS A 234 7.49 -21.18 12.24
CA LYS A 234 8.44 -22.20 11.74
C LYS A 234 7.79 -23.53 11.37
N ASN A 235 6.65 -23.86 11.98
CA ASN A 235 5.86 -25.06 11.64
C ASN A 235 4.99 -24.88 10.39
N GLY A 236 5.20 -23.80 9.62
CA GLY A 236 4.46 -23.48 8.41
C GLY A 236 3.06 -22.89 8.65
N LYS A 237 2.58 -22.74 9.89
CA LYS A 237 1.30 -22.07 10.15
C LYS A 237 1.41 -20.56 9.88
N ILE A 238 0.37 -19.96 9.31
CA ILE A 238 0.25 -18.50 9.15
C ILE A 238 -1.01 -18.05 9.88
N LEU A 239 -0.84 -17.14 10.83
CA LEU A 239 -1.91 -16.55 11.64
C LEU A 239 -2.32 -15.20 11.06
N ARG A 240 -3.63 -15.05 10.82
CA ARG A 240 -4.29 -13.78 10.55
C ARG A 240 -4.96 -13.28 11.82
N ILE A 241 -4.81 -11.98 12.07
CA ILE A 241 -5.52 -11.25 13.12
C ILE A 241 -6.16 -10.03 12.48
N GLN A 242 -7.46 -9.85 12.67
CA GLN A 242 -8.19 -8.64 12.31
C GLN A 242 -8.59 -7.95 13.62
N LYS A 243 -8.26 -6.66 13.73
CA LYS A 243 -8.60 -5.85 14.88
C LYS A 243 -10.03 -5.33 14.76
N THR A 244 -10.66 -5.12 15.90
CA THR A 244 -12.02 -4.58 16.01
C THR A 244 -12.14 -3.28 15.25
N LYS A 245 -13.10 -3.21 14.32
CA LYS A 245 -13.35 -2.04 13.46
C LYS A 245 -14.14 -0.94 14.15
N ASN A 246 -15.03 -1.31 15.08
CA ASN A 246 -15.72 -0.33 15.91
C ASN A 246 -14.71 0.29 16.89
N VAL A 247 -14.65 1.62 16.92
CA VAL A 247 -13.66 2.34 17.72
C VAL A 247 -13.98 2.27 19.20
N ASP A 248 -15.25 2.36 19.60
CA ASP A 248 -15.66 2.32 21.01
C ASP A 248 -15.36 0.95 21.63
N ASP A 249 -15.71 -0.12 20.91
CA ASP A 249 -15.37 -1.49 21.30
C ASP A 249 -13.86 -1.66 21.41
N TYR A 250 -13.09 -1.18 20.42
CA TYR A 250 -11.63 -1.21 20.48
C TYR A 250 -11.10 -0.45 21.71
N LEU A 251 -11.66 0.72 22.03
CA LEU A 251 -11.22 1.55 23.14
C LEU A 251 -11.56 0.95 24.51
N SER A 252 -12.63 0.14 24.60
CA SER A 252 -12.98 -0.63 25.81
C SER A 252 -11.99 -1.77 26.14
N GLY A 253 -11.07 -2.09 25.22
CA GLY A 253 -10.07 -3.14 25.38
C GLY A 253 -10.32 -4.39 24.53
N ASN A 254 -11.44 -4.44 23.81
CA ASN A 254 -11.78 -5.52 22.87
C ASN A 254 -11.04 -5.31 21.56
N PHE A 255 -9.74 -5.64 21.52
CA PHE A 255 -8.89 -5.33 20.37
C PHE A 255 -9.03 -6.28 19.17
N ILE A 256 -9.48 -7.52 19.35
CA ILE A 256 -9.46 -8.56 18.31
C ILE A 256 -10.89 -8.93 17.92
N ASP A 257 -11.20 -8.80 16.63
CA ASP A 257 -12.46 -9.27 16.03
C ASP A 257 -12.32 -10.71 15.53
N LYS A 258 -11.27 -10.98 14.72
CA LYS A 258 -11.03 -12.31 14.14
C LYS A 258 -9.59 -12.73 14.33
N LYS A 259 -9.39 -14.02 14.65
CA LYS A 259 -8.08 -14.65 14.76
C LYS A 259 -8.16 -16.08 14.25
N TYR A 260 -7.44 -16.38 13.17
CA TYR A 260 -7.52 -17.70 12.52
C TYR A 260 -6.21 -18.04 11.79
N TYR A 261 -5.97 -19.32 11.60
CA TYR A 261 -4.87 -19.79 10.75
C TYR A 261 -5.34 -19.91 9.30
N LEU A 262 -4.49 -19.50 8.35
CA LEU A 262 -4.80 -19.63 6.93
C LEU A 262 -4.87 -21.10 6.52
N SER A 263 -5.91 -21.44 5.74
CA SER A 263 -5.97 -22.71 5.04
C SER A 263 -4.86 -22.80 3.97
N LYS A 264 -4.57 -24.00 3.48
CA LYS A 264 -3.61 -24.15 2.37
C LYS A 264 -4.03 -23.33 1.15
N LYS A 265 -5.34 -23.31 0.84
CA LYS A 265 -5.92 -22.55 -0.27
C LYS A 265 -5.68 -21.05 -0.09
N ASP A 266 -5.97 -20.50 1.09
CA ASP A 266 -5.79 -19.07 1.35
C ASP A 266 -4.32 -18.65 1.29
N LYS A 267 -3.41 -19.49 1.77
CA LYS A 267 -1.96 -19.21 1.63
C LYS A 267 -1.55 -19.04 0.17
N ILE A 268 -2.04 -19.91 -0.72
CA ILE A 268 -1.73 -19.83 -2.15
C ILE A 268 -2.32 -18.56 -2.75
N ILE A 269 -3.61 -18.33 -2.53
CA ILE A 269 -4.33 -17.17 -3.05
C ILE A 269 -3.68 -15.88 -2.58
N GLU A 270 -3.50 -15.71 -1.27
CA GLU A 270 -2.91 -14.50 -0.72
C GLU A 270 -1.45 -14.31 -1.16
N PHE A 271 -0.65 -15.38 -1.27
CA PHE A 271 0.72 -15.28 -1.77
C PHE A 271 0.73 -14.70 -3.19
N PHE A 272 -0.04 -15.28 -4.10
CA PHE A 272 -0.03 -14.86 -5.51
C PHE A 272 -0.72 -13.52 -5.74
N ILE A 273 -1.80 -13.20 -5.01
CA ILE A 273 -2.39 -11.86 -5.00
C ILE A 273 -1.33 -10.81 -4.65
N ASN A 274 -0.49 -11.07 -3.64
CA ASN A 274 0.55 -10.12 -3.25
C ASN A 274 1.72 -10.11 -4.26
N ARG A 275 2.25 -11.27 -4.62
CA ARG A 275 3.43 -11.38 -5.50
C ARG A 275 3.18 -10.87 -6.91
N PHE A 276 2.00 -11.11 -7.47
CA PHE A 276 1.64 -10.63 -8.81
C PHE A 276 1.49 -9.12 -8.87
N ARG A 277 1.53 -8.39 -7.75
CA ARG A 277 1.64 -6.93 -7.78
C ARG A 277 3.01 -6.47 -8.27
N LEU A 278 4.08 -7.18 -7.91
CA LEU A 278 5.46 -6.80 -8.22
C LEU A 278 5.86 -7.09 -9.67
N TYR A 279 6.58 -6.18 -10.31
CA TYR A 279 7.11 -6.39 -11.67
C TYR A 279 8.41 -7.22 -11.70
N THR A 280 8.99 -7.47 -10.53
CA THR A 280 10.16 -8.34 -10.39
C THR A 280 9.78 -9.82 -10.54
N PRO A 281 10.74 -10.68 -10.93
CA PRO A 281 10.54 -12.12 -10.88
C PRO A 281 10.08 -12.62 -9.50
N ILE A 282 9.40 -13.77 -9.51
CA ILE A 282 8.90 -14.48 -8.34
C ILE A 282 9.73 -15.76 -8.20
N PRO A 283 10.76 -15.79 -7.33
CA PRO A 283 11.49 -17.01 -7.06
C PRO A 283 10.54 -18.12 -6.60
N LYS A 284 10.72 -19.34 -7.12
CA LYS A 284 9.88 -20.48 -6.72
C LYS A 284 10.10 -20.85 -5.25
N GLU A 285 11.32 -20.62 -4.77
CA GLU A 285 11.69 -20.85 -3.37
C GLU A 285 10.91 -19.94 -2.41
N ASP A 286 10.63 -18.69 -2.80
CA ASP A 286 9.83 -17.77 -1.99
C ASP A 286 8.45 -18.39 -1.66
N PHE A 287 7.81 -19.06 -2.63
CA PHE A 287 6.54 -19.72 -2.37
C PHE A 287 6.65 -20.77 -1.26
N ILE A 288 7.67 -21.62 -1.32
CA ILE A 288 7.91 -22.66 -0.32
C ILE A 288 8.24 -22.01 1.03
N ASN A 289 9.16 -21.05 1.05
CA ASN A 289 9.64 -20.40 2.27
C ASN A 289 8.55 -19.60 2.98
N TYR A 290 7.70 -18.88 2.24
CA TYR A 290 6.65 -18.05 2.84
C TYR A 290 5.34 -18.80 3.12
N THR A 291 5.05 -19.92 2.45
CA THR A 291 3.78 -20.65 2.64
C THR A 291 3.93 -22.00 3.37
N GLY A 292 5.13 -22.59 3.32
CA GLY A 292 5.40 -23.96 3.75
C GLY A 292 4.80 -25.03 2.84
N LEU A 293 4.37 -24.68 1.62
CA LEU A 293 3.70 -25.59 0.69
C LEU A 293 4.62 -26.03 -0.45
N SER A 294 4.42 -27.26 -0.92
CA SER A 294 5.07 -27.78 -2.13
C SER A 294 4.52 -27.12 -3.39
N LEU A 295 5.38 -26.99 -4.42
CA LEU A 295 4.99 -26.50 -5.75
C LEU A 295 3.93 -27.38 -6.44
N SER A 296 3.74 -28.63 -5.99
CA SER A 296 2.71 -29.52 -6.55
C SER A 296 1.31 -28.94 -6.43
N TYR A 297 1.03 -28.18 -5.35
CA TYR A 297 -0.28 -27.56 -5.11
C TYR A 297 -0.66 -26.46 -6.11
N ILE A 298 0.31 -25.95 -6.86
CA ILE A 298 0.11 -24.80 -7.76
C ILE A 298 0.41 -25.12 -9.22
N LYS A 299 0.72 -26.39 -9.53
CA LYS A 299 1.06 -26.82 -10.89
C LYS A 299 -0.05 -26.48 -11.90
N LYS A 300 -1.31 -26.75 -11.54
CA LYS A 300 -2.47 -26.47 -12.40
C LYS A 300 -2.64 -24.97 -12.70
N PRO A 301 -2.77 -24.06 -11.70
CA PRO A 301 -2.93 -22.64 -11.99
C PRO A 301 -1.71 -22.04 -12.70
N ILE A 302 -0.47 -22.45 -12.35
CA ILE A 302 0.73 -22.00 -13.06
C ILE A 302 0.70 -22.38 -14.55
N ASN A 303 0.38 -23.64 -14.87
CA ASN A 303 0.29 -24.09 -16.27
C ASN A 303 -0.79 -23.33 -17.05
N LEU A 304 -1.95 -23.07 -16.44
CA LEU A 304 -3.01 -22.26 -17.05
C LEU A 304 -2.54 -20.82 -17.31
N SER A 305 -1.87 -20.20 -16.34
CA SER A 305 -1.34 -18.85 -16.51
C SER A 305 -0.25 -18.76 -17.58
N ILE A 306 0.58 -19.79 -17.76
CA ILE A 306 1.57 -19.87 -18.85
C ILE A 306 0.85 -20.04 -20.19
N LYS A 307 -0.13 -20.95 -20.27
CA LYS A 307 -0.92 -21.20 -21.49
C LYS A 307 -1.64 -19.92 -21.96
N ASN A 308 -2.14 -19.12 -21.03
CA ASN A 308 -2.79 -17.83 -21.32
C ASN A 308 -1.80 -16.69 -21.57
N GLY A 309 -0.49 -16.96 -21.55
CA GLY A 309 0.56 -15.96 -21.78
C GLY A 309 0.74 -14.95 -20.64
N PHE A 310 0.16 -15.19 -19.47
CA PHE A 310 0.25 -14.29 -18.31
C PHE A 310 1.54 -14.47 -17.51
N LEU A 311 2.12 -15.67 -17.51
CA LEU A 311 3.39 -15.96 -16.86
C LEU A 311 4.41 -16.54 -17.83
N LEU A 312 5.67 -16.19 -17.61
CA LEU A 312 6.82 -16.94 -18.10
C LEU A 312 7.41 -17.74 -16.93
N GLU A 313 7.91 -18.93 -17.23
CA GLU A 313 8.52 -19.81 -16.24
C GLU A 313 9.96 -20.15 -16.65
N THR A 314 10.86 -20.10 -15.67
CA THR A 314 12.19 -20.69 -15.75
C THR A 314 12.33 -21.79 -14.71
N LYS A 315 13.52 -22.41 -14.61
CA LYS A 315 13.81 -23.36 -13.52
C LYS A 315 13.66 -22.71 -12.14
N LEU A 316 14.06 -21.44 -11.98
CA LEU A 316 14.22 -20.79 -10.67
C LEU A 316 13.10 -19.82 -10.31
N PHE A 317 12.42 -19.23 -11.29
CA PHE A 317 11.42 -18.19 -11.05
C PHE A 317 10.27 -18.22 -12.05
N TRP A 318 9.15 -17.64 -11.65
CA TRP A 318 8.11 -17.16 -12.56
C TRP A 318 8.28 -15.66 -12.79
N LYS A 319 7.83 -15.17 -13.94
CA LYS A 319 7.78 -13.72 -14.22
C LYS A 319 6.44 -13.41 -14.85
N THR A 320 5.70 -12.48 -14.25
CA THR A 320 4.48 -11.96 -14.87
C THR A 320 4.84 -11.22 -16.15
N THR A 321 4.18 -11.57 -17.25
CA THR A 321 4.36 -10.91 -18.54
C THR A 321 3.72 -9.53 -18.54
N TYR A 322 3.98 -8.75 -19.59
CA TYR A 322 3.23 -7.51 -19.80
C TYR A 322 1.72 -7.77 -19.89
N LEU A 323 1.31 -8.83 -20.60
CA LEU A 323 -0.10 -9.23 -20.70
C LEU A 323 -0.68 -9.60 -19.33
N GLY A 324 0.01 -10.42 -18.55
CA GLY A 324 -0.43 -10.80 -17.21
C GLY A 324 -0.53 -9.62 -16.23
N LYS A 325 0.20 -8.52 -16.48
CA LYS A 325 0.07 -7.28 -15.69
C LYS A 325 -1.15 -6.46 -16.09
N LEU A 326 -1.49 -6.44 -17.38
CA LEU A 326 -2.71 -5.79 -17.86
C LEU A 326 -3.96 -6.52 -17.37
N PHE A 327 -3.93 -7.86 -17.43
CA PHE A 327 -5.01 -8.74 -16.99
C PHE A 327 -4.74 -9.31 -15.59
N TYR A 328 -4.31 -8.45 -14.66
CA TYR A 328 -3.93 -8.86 -13.30
C TYR A 328 -5.07 -9.59 -12.58
N ASN A 329 -6.31 -9.10 -12.72
CA ASN A 329 -7.47 -9.72 -12.07
C ASN A 329 -7.73 -11.12 -12.61
N ASP A 330 -7.69 -11.32 -13.93
CA ASP A 330 -7.85 -12.64 -14.55
C ASP A 330 -6.74 -13.61 -14.14
N LEU A 331 -5.50 -13.12 -14.08
CA LEU A 331 -4.37 -13.90 -13.58
C LEU A 331 -4.62 -14.35 -12.13
N VAL A 332 -5.09 -13.46 -11.25
CA VAL A 332 -5.44 -13.81 -9.87
C VAL A 332 -6.61 -14.81 -9.81
N MET A 333 -7.64 -14.63 -10.63
CA MET A 333 -8.82 -15.50 -10.66
C MET A 333 -8.47 -16.94 -11.00
N ILE A 334 -7.49 -17.18 -11.88
CA ILE A 334 -6.97 -18.53 -12.16
C ILE A 334 -6.55 -19.23 -10.87
N PHE A 335 -5.88 -18.53 -9.95
CA PHE A 335 -5.47 -19.11 -8.66
C PHE A 335 -6.64 -19.27 -7.69
N ILE A 336 -7.61 -18.35 -7.69
CA ILE A 336 -8.80 -18.47 -6.83
C ILE A 336 -9.63 -19.72 -7.21
N GLU A 337 -9.80 -19.95 -8.50
CA GLU A 337 -10.67 -21.01 -9.04
C GLU A 337 -9.96 -22.37 -9.13
N ASN A 338 -8.64 -22.38 -9.38
CA ASN A 338 -7.91 -23.62 -9.71
C ASN A 338 -6.93 -24.10 -8.65
N CYS A 339 -6.94 -23.51 -7.45
CA CYS A 339 -6.30 -24.11 -6.28
C CYS A 339 -7.15 -25.27 -5.76
N TYR A 340 -6.95 -26.46 -6.32
CA TYR A 340 -7.51 -27.71 -5.81
C TYR A 340 -6.48 -28.42 -4.92
N LEU A 341 -6.96 -28.91 -3.78
CA LEU A 341 -6.20 -29.63 -2.75
C LEU A 341 -5.73 -31.00 -3.22
#